data_AF-A0A351Y8N2-F1
#
_entry.id   AF-A0A351Y8N2-F1
#
_cell.length_a   1.000
_cell.length_b   1.000
_cell.length_c   1.000
_cell.angle_alpha   90.00
_cell.angle_beta   90.00
_cell.angle_gamma   90.00
#
_symmetry.space_group_name_H-M   'P 1'
#
loop_
_entity.id
_entity.type
_entity.pdbx_description
1 polymer ?
#
loop_
_entity_poly.entity_id
_entity_poly.type
_entity_poly.pdbx_seq_one_letter_code
_entity_poly.pdbx_strand_id
1 'polypeptide(L)' 'MTNKCLIAIDLDGTLLDSKYQLSDYTAHILNVLRQQGHEIVLASGRL' A
#
# COMPACT_ATOMS: atom_id res chain seq x y z
N MET A 1 -2.71 2.20 -23.58
CA MET A 1 -1.56 1.77 -22.75
C MET A 1 -1.99 1.85 -21.30
N THR A 2 -1.83 0.78 -20.51
CA THR A 2 -2.05 0.85 -19.07
C THR A 2 -0.77 1.40 -18.42
N ASN A 3 -0.87 2.56 -17.77
CA ASN A 3 0.25 3.17 -17.05
C ASN A 3 0.50 2.38 -15.77
N LYS A 4 1.45 1.44 -15.82
CA LYS A 4 1.92 0.71 -14.65
C LYS A 4 2.96 1.53 -13.91
N CYS A 5 2.94 1.45 -12.59
CA CYS A 5 3.94 2.09 -11.74
C CYS A 5 4.26 1.20 -10.54
N LEU A 6 5.40 1.48 -9.94
CA LEU A 6 5.80 0.95 -8.65
C LEU A 6 5.42 1.98 -7.56
N ILE A 7 4.73 1.51 -6.53
CA ILE A 7 4.26 2.30 -5.39
C ILE A 7 4.99 1.77 -4.15
N ALA A 8 5.95 2.56 -3.65
CA ALA A 8 6.65 2.27 -2.40
C ALA A 8 5.95 3.01 -1.25
N ILE A 9 5.54 2.27 -0.21
CA ILE A 9 4.74 2.82 0.90
C ILE A 9 5.43 2.50 2.22
N ASP A 10 5.65 3.53 3.03
CA ASP A 10 6.05 3.39 4.44
C ASP A 10 4.91 2.81 5.29
N LEU A 11 5.23 2.19 6.42
CA LEU A 11 4.24 1.57 7.30
C LEU A 11 3.69 2.54 8.35
N ASP A 12 4.50 2.96 9.31
CA ASP A 12 3.98 3.60 10.53
C ASP A 12 3.65 5.07 10.35
N GLY A 13 2.41 5.45 10.68
CA GLY A 13 1.97 6.82 10.47
C GLY A 13 1.75 7.17 8.99
N THR A 14 1.92 6.19 8.10
CA THR A 14 1.63 6.30 6.66
C THR A 14 0.54 5.31 6.26
N LEU A 15 0.86 4.01 6.21
CA LEU A 15 -0.09 2.96 5.85
C LEU A 15 -0.93 2.50 7.04
N LEU A 16 -0.31 2.45 8.22
CA LEU A 16 -0.93 2.05 9.48
C LEU A 16 -1.32 3.27 10.29
N ASP A 17 -2.49 3.19 10.93
CA ASP A 17 -2.97 4.24 11.84
C ASP A 17 -2.20 4.26 13.18
N SER A 18 -2.58 5.17 14.08
CA SER A 18 -1.94 5.30 15.40
C SER A 18 -2.11 4.08 16.32
N LYS A 19 -2.97 3.12 15.95
CA LYS A 19 -3.17 1.84 16.62
C LYS A 19 -2.50 0.69 15.87
N TYR A 20 -1.66 1.00 14.90
CA TYR A 20 -0.99 0.04 14.01
C TYR A 20 -1.98 -0.84 13.22
N GLN A 21 -3.15 -0.31 12.89
CA GLN A 21 -4.17 -1.01 12.11
C GLN A 21 -4.18 -0.50 10.66
N LEU A 22 -4.47 -1.41 9.73
CA LEU A 22 -4.80 -1.07 8.36
C LEU A 22 -6.32 -0.94 8.23
N SER A 23 -6.80 0.16 7.65
CA SER A 23 -8.23 0.32 7.40
C SER A 23 -8.71 -0.59 6.26
N ASP A 24 -9.95 -1.09 6.36
CA ASP A 24 -10.58 -1.90 5.31
C ASP A 24 -10.62 -1.18 3.95
N TYR A 25 -10.85 0.14 3.99
CA TYR A 25 -10.83 0.98 2.80
C TYR A 25 -9.44 0.98 2.14
N THR A 26 -8.39 1.22 2.91
CA THR A 26 -7.01 1.23 2.38
C THR A 26 -6.65 -0.15 1.83
N ALA A 27 -6.97 -1.24 2.54
CA ALA A 27 -6.77 -2.60 2.06
C ALA A 27 -7.48 -2.87 0.72
N HIS A 28 -8.72 -2.41 0.59
CA HIS A 28 -9.48 -2.51 -0.66
C HIS A 28 -8.79 -1.77 -1.81
N ILE A 29 -8.33 -0.53 -1.58
CA ILE A 29 -7.65 0.26 -2.61
C ILE A 29 -6.32 -0.38 -3.05
N LEU A 30 -5.51 -0.90 -2.12
CA LEU A 30 -4.28 -1.61 -2.49
C LEU A 30 -4.56 -2.83 -3.38
N ASN A 31 -5.66 -3.56 -3.12
CA ASN A 31 -6.08 -4.68 -3.97
C ASN A 31 -6.50 -4.22 -5.37
N VAL A 32 -7.29 -3.14 -5.47
CA VAL A 32 -7.68 -2.55 -6.77
C VAL A 32 -6.44 -2.13 -7.57
N LEU A 33 -5.47 -1.47 -6.94
CA LEU A 33 -4.23 -1.04 -7.59
C LEU A 33 -3.40 -2.23 -8.08
N ARG A 34 -3.29 -3.30 -7.28
CA ARG A 34 -2.64 -4.55 -7.72
C ARG A 34 -3.36 -5.18 -8.92
N GLN A 35 -4.68 -5.22 -8.92
CA GLN A 35 -5.48 -5.74 -10.04
C GLN A 35 -5.33 -4.91 -11.31
N GLN A 36 -5.11 -3.60 -11.19
CA GLN A 36 -4.78 -2.70 -12.31
C GLN A 36 -3.35 -2.90 -12.84
N GLY A 37 -2.54 -3.73 -12.17
CA GLY A 37 -1.19 -4.10 -12.60
C GLY A 37 -0.08 -3.22 -12.03
N HIS A 38 -0.37 -2.46 -10.97
CA HIS A 38 0.64 -1.72 -10.21
C HIS A 38 1.38 -2.66 -9.26
N GLU A 39 2.66 -2.39 -9.05
CA GLU A 39 3.48 -3.09 -8.07
C GLU A 39 3.50 -2.29 -6.77
N ILE A 40 3.27 -2.97 -5.64
CA ILE A 40 3.23 -2.33 -4.32
C ILE A 40 4.34 -2.94 -3.47
N VAL A 41 5.21 -2.09 -2.95
CA VAL A 41 6.35 -2.46 -2.11
C VAL A 41 6.20 -1.77 -0.75
N LEU A 42 6.33 -2.53 0.32
CA LEU A 42 6.43 -1.97 1.67
C LEU A 42 7.87 -1.50 1.89
N ALA A 43 8.05 -0.20 2.08
CA ALA A 43 9.34 0.44 2.30
C ALA A 43 9.48 0.80 3.78
N SER A 44 9.73 -0.22 4.61
CA SER A 44 9.81 -0.07 6.06
C SER A 44 11.12 -0.62 6.62
N GLY A 45 11.56 -0.04 7.74
CA GLY A 45 12.65 -0.59 8.57
C GLY A 45 12.20 -1.68 9.54
N ARG A 46 10.92 -2.05 9.56
CA ARG A 46 10.41 -3.19 10.33
C ARG A 46 10.95 -4.50 9.75
N LEU A 47 11.37 -5.41 10.64
CA LEU A 47 11.80 -6.78 10.33
C LEU A 47 10.63 -7.76 10.44
#